data_AF-A0A2G9TE59-F1
#
_entry.id   AF-A0A2G9TE59-F1
#
_cell.length_a   1.000
_cell.length_b   1.000
_cell.length_c   1.000
_cell.angle_alpha   90.00
_cell.angle_beta   90.00
_cell.angle_gamma   90.00
#
_symmetry.space_group_name_H-M   'P 1'
#
loop_
_entity.id
_entity.type
_entity.pdbx_description
1 polymer ?
#
loop_
_entity_poly.entity_id
_entity_poly.type
_entity_poly.pdbx_seq_one_letter_code
_entity_poly.pdbx_strand_id
1 'polypeptide(L)'
;TPIIIHCSAGIGRTGSMVLLETAMEVLARGEVLGEMNGYLQELRKQRNNSIQTDQQYLYVHQVLLTFLRKAGFIPETLGPALDAFTAAYNAATSGF
;
A
#
# COMPACT_ATOMS: atom_id res chain seq x y z
N THR A 1 -13.80 -17.96 -7.22
CA THR A 1 -14.42 -17.72 -5.88
C THR A 1 -13.68 -16.56 -5.22
N PRO A 2 -14.35 -15.67 -4.47
CA PRO A 2 -13.67 -14.55 -3.82
C PRO A 2 -12.78 -15.01 -2.65
N ILE A 3 -11.66 -14.32 -2.42
CA ILE A 3 -10.79 -14.54 -1.26
C ILE A 3 -11.41 -13.83 -0.05
N ILE A 4 -11.47 -14.52 1.10
CA ILE A 4 -11.95 -13.93 2.35
C ILE A 4 -10.74 -13.38 3.13
N ILE A 5 -10.75 -12.08 3.40
CA ILE A 5 -9.75 -11.41 4.24
C ILE A 5 -10.48 -10.76 5.41
N HIS A 6 -10.02 -11.03 6.64
CA HIS A 6 -10.61 -10.42 7.83
C HIS A 6 -9.53 -10.02 8.85
N CYS A 7 -9.92 -9.14 9.76
CA CYS A 7 -9.19 -8.89 11.00
C CYS A 7 -10.19 -8.92 12.17
N SER A 8 -10.14 -7.98 13.10
CA SER A 8 -11.17 -7.83 14.14
C SER A 8 -12.40 -7.09 13.59
N ALA A 9 -12.27 -5.79 13.29
CA ALA A 9 -13.35 -5.00 12.67
C ALA A 9 -13.44 -5.20 11.13
N GLY A 10 -12.44 -5.84 10.52
CA GLY A 10 -12.40 -6.11 9.09
C GLY A 10 -12.24 -4.87 8.20
N ILE A 11 -11.67 -3.76 8.70
CA ILE A 11 -11.55 -2.49 7.94
C ILE A 11 -10.13 -1.93 7.87
N GLY A 12 -9.37 -1.92 8.98
CA GLY A 12 -7.98 -1.41 8.98
C GLY A 12 -7.00 -2.33 8.25
N ARG A 13 -6.49 -3.37 8.94
CA ARG A 13 -5.56 -4.36 8.36
C ARG A 13 -6.11 -5.05 7.11
N THR A 14 -7.41 -5.36 7.10
CA THR A 14 -8.08 -5.94 5.93
C THR A 14 -8.03 -4.97 4.75
N GLY A 15 -8.36 -3.70 4.96
CA GLY A 15 -8.28 -2.69 3.90
C GLY A 15 -6.87 -2.49 3.38
N SER A 16 -5.85 -2.52 4.25
CA SER A 16 -4.44 -2.43 3.83
C SER A 16 -4.04 -3.58 2.91
N MET A 17 -4.42 -4.83 3.26
CA MET A 17 -4.14 -6.00 2.43
C MET A 17 -4.88 -5.94 1.09
N VAL A 18 -6.17 -5.56 1.10
CA VAL A 18 -6.96 -5.44 -0.14
C VAL A 18 -6.39 -4.36 -1.06
N LEU A 19 -5.99 -3.20 -0.52
CA LEU A 19 -5.41 -2.12 -1.31
C LEU A 19 -4.05 -2.51 -1.89
N LEU A 20 -3.21 -3.19 -1.10
CA LEU A 20 -1.92 -3.70 -1.57
C LEU A 20 -2.09 -4.71 -2.70
N GLU A 21 -2.99 -5.69 -2.52
CA GLU A 21 -3.28 -6.70 -3.54
C GLU A 21 -3.81 -6.05 -4.82
N THR A 22 -4.73 -5.09 -4.70
CA THR A 22 -5.27 -4.36 -5.86
C THR A 22 -4.15 -3.68 -6.66
N ALA A 23 -3.20 -3.03 -5.98
CA ALA A 23 -2.07 -2.40 -6.65
C ALA A 23 -1.13 -3.43 -7.31
N MET A 24 -0.83 -4.53 -6.61
CA MET A 24 0.01 -5.60 -7.14
C MET A 24 -0.62 -6.29 -8.35
N GLU A 25 -1.94 -6.52 -8.36
CA GLU A 25 -2.65 -7.10 -9.49
C GLU A 25 -2.60 -6.20 -10.74
N VAL A 26 -2.79 -4.88 -10.58
CA VAL A 26 -2.66 -3.90 -11.68
C VAL A 26 -1.26 -4.01 -12.31
N LEU A 27 -0.22 -3.99 -11.46
CA LEU A 27 1.17 -4.12 -11.92
C LEU A 27 1.44 -5.49 -12.59
N ALA A 28 0.89 -6.57 -12.04
CA ALA A 28 1.05 -7.92 -12.59
C ALA A 28 0.38 -8.08 -13.96
N ARG A 29 -0.69 -7.32 -14.24
CA ARG A 29 -1.30 -7.25 -15.58
C ARG A 29 -0.53 -6.37 -16.57
N GLY A 30 0.56 -5.73 -16.13
CA GLY A 30 1.32 -4.78 -16.95
C GLY A 30 0.61 -3.44 -17.16
N GLU A 31 -0.40 -3.15 -16.34
CA GLU A 31 -1.12 -1.88 -16.38
C GLU A 31 -0.37 -0.80 -15.59
N VAL A 32 -0.65 0.46 -15.93
CA VAL A 32 -0.10 1.60 -15.19
C VAL A 32 -0.86 1.74 -13.87
N LEU A 33 -0.14 1.66 -12.75
CA LEU A 33 -0.71 1.94 -11.44
C LEU A 33 -1.06 3.42 -11.33
N GLY A 34 -2.33 3.72 -11.09
CA GLY A 34 -2.81 5.08 -10.86
C GLY A 34 -2.46 5.60 -9.46
N GLU A 35 -2.98 6.79 -9.15
CA GLU A 35 -2.87 7.40 -7.82
C GLU A 35 -3.51 6.51 -6.74
N MET A 36 -2.73 6.15 -5.70
CA MET A 36 -3.18 5.26 -4.62
C MET A 36 -4.43 5.77 -3.88
N ASN A 37 -4.61 7.09 -3.80
CA ASN A 37 -5.80 7.67 -3.17
C ASN A 37 -7.08 7.31 -3.95
N GLY A 38 -7.01 7.23 -5.28
CA GLY A 38 -8.15 6.81 -6.11
C GLY A 38 -8.62 5.40 -5.74
N TYR A 39 -7.69 4.45 -5.67
CA TYR A 39 -7.99 3.08 -5.25
C TYR A 39 -8.52 3.00 -3.82
N LEU A 40 -8.00 3.80 -2.90
CA LEU A 40 -8.53 3.89 -1.53
C LEU A 40 -9.97 4.41 -1.50
N GLN A 41 -10.31 5.42 -2.29
CA GLN A 41 -11.68 5.92 -2.37
C GLN A 41 -12.64 4.86 -2.93
N GLU A 42 -12.25 4.14 -3.98
CA GLU A 42 -13.05 3.03 -4.51
C GLU A 42 -13.23 1.90 -3.49
N LEU A 43 -12.18 1.55 -2.75
CA LEU A 43 -12.27 0.58 -1.66
C LEU A 43 -13.24 1.04 -0.57
N ARG A 44 -13.20 2.33 -0.19
CA ARG A 44 -14.09 2.90 0.84
C ARG A 44 -15.55 2.99 0.39
N LYS A 45 -15.83 3.10 -0.92
CA LYS A 45 -17.20 2.98 -1.46
C LYS A 45 -17.77 1.57 -1.26
N GLN A 46 -16.94 0.53 -1.34
CA GLN A 46 -17.36 -0.86 -1.16
C GLN A 46 -17.41 -1.26 0.33
N ARG A 47 -16.47 -0.75 1.14
CA ARG A 47 -16.43 -0.99 2.58
C ARG A 47 -15.94 0.25 3.32
N ASN A 48 -16.88 0.92 3.99
CA ASN A 48 -16.64 2.18 4.68
C ASN A 48 -15.48 2.08 5.69
N ASN A 49 -14.72 3.16 5.84
CA ASN A 49 -13.57 3.27 6.75
C ASN A 49 -12.45 2.24 6.54
N SER A 50 -12.38 1.60 5.36
CA SER A 50 -11.23 0.78 4.99
C SER A 50 -9.94 1.61 5.06
N ILE A 51 -8.90 1.04 5.68
CA ILE A 51 -7.69 1.75 6.11
C ILE A 51 -8.03 2.91 7.05
N GLN A 52 -7.87 2.68 8.35
CA GLN A 52 -8.39 3.56 9.40
C GLN A 52 -7.40 4.64 9.85
N THR A 53 -6.11 4.43 9.63
CA THR A 53 -5.06 5.36 10.09
C THR A 53 -4.09 5.67 8.98
N ASP A 54 -3.46 6.84 9.06
CA ASP A 54 -2.44 7.26 8.10
C ASP A 54 -1.25 6.30 8.10
N GLN A 55 -0.91 5.70 9.24
CA GLN A 55 0.13 4.68 9.34
C GLN A 55 -0.18 3.42 8.53
N GLN A 56 -1.44 3.00 8.49
CA GLN A 56 -1.86 1.86 7.67
C GLN A 56 -1.77 2.21 6.17
N TYR A 57 -2.03 3.46 5.80
CA TYR A 57 -1.89 3.92 4.42
C TYR A 57 -0.42 4.06 4.01
N LEU A 58 0.42 4.62 4.88
CA LEU A 58 1.88 4.68 4.72
C LEU A 58 2.50 3.29 4.62
N TYR A 59 2.02 2.33 5.42
CA TYR A 59 2.46 0.94 5.36
C TYR A 59 2.26 0.34 3.97
N VAL A 60 1.10 0.57 3.32
CA VAL A 60 0.85 0.08 1.96
C VAL A 60 1.89 0.65 0.98
N HIS A 61 2.20 1.95 1.08
CA HIS A 61 3.21 2.59 0.22
C HIS A 61 4.62 2.05 0.48
N GLN A 62 5.01 1.89 1.75
CA GLN A 62 6.31 1.36 2.13
C GLN A 62 6.51 -0.05 1.58
N VAL A 63 5.51 -0.92 1.71
CA VAL A 63 5.58 -2.29 1.20
C VAL A 63 5.68 -2.29 -0.32
N LEU A 64 4.81 -1.53 -0.99
CA LEU A 64 4.78 -1.46 -2.45
C LEU A 64 6.10 -0.94 -3.04
N LEU A 65 6.63 0.17 -2.51
CA LEU A 65 7.90 0.74 -2.95
C LEU A 65 9.08 -0.21 -2.66
N THR A 66 9.06 -0.89 -1.51
CA THR A 66 10.09 -1.89 -1.18
C THR A 66 10.05 -3.07 -2.15
N PHE A 67 8.86 -3.56 -2.50
CA PHE A 67 8.67 -4.63 -3.47
C PHE A 67 9.17 -4.21 -4.86
N LEU A 68 8.72 -3.06 -5.36
CA LEU A 68 9.10 -2.55 -6.68
C LEU A 68 10.61 -2.32 -6.79
N ARG A 69 11.25 -1.81 -5.73
CA ARG A 69 12.73 -1.68 -5.66
C ARG A 69 13.41 -3.04 -5.77
N LYS A 70 12.99 -4.03 -4.97
CA LYS A 70 13.57 -5.38 -4.98
C LYS A 70 13.35 -6.12 -6.29
N ALA A 71 12.23 -5.87 -6.95
CA ALA A 71 11.90 -6.44 -8.25
C ALA A 71 12.59 -5.74 -9.43
N GLY A 72 13.37 -4.67 -9.19
CA GLY A 72 14.10 -3.95 -10.24
C GLY A 72 13.24 -3.02 -11.09
N PHE A 73 12.00 -2.74 -10.66
CA PHE A 73 11.10 -1.81 -11.37
C PHE A 73 11.35 -0.34 -11.05
N ILE A 74 12.19 -0.05 -10.05
CA ILE A 74 12.55 1.32 -9.69
C ILE A 74 13.98 1.62 -10.16
N PRO A 75 14.20 2.66 -10.98
CA PRO A 75 15.55 3.09 -11.36
C PRO A 75 16.44 3.40 -10.16
N GLU A 76 17.73 3.07 -10.24
CA GLU A 76 18.71 3.36 -9.19
C GLU A 76 18.81 4.85 -8.86
N THR A 77 18.48 5.73 -9.83
CA THR A 77 18.44 7.18 -9.64
C THR A 77 17.43 7.62 -8.57
N LEU A 78 16.38 6.82 -8.32
CA LEU A 78 15.40 7.07 -7.26
C LEU A 78 15.79 6.44 -5.91
N GLY A 79 16.91 5.70 -5.85
CA GLY A 79 17.43 5.09 -4.62
C GLY A 79 17.46 6.04 -3.41
N PRO A 80 18.09 7.22 -3.53
CA PRO A 80 18.15 8.19 -2.43
C PRO A 80 16.77 8.66 -1.96
N ALA A 81 15.80 8.83 -2.88
CA ALA A 81 14.44 9.23 -2.53
C ALA A 81 13.68 8.12 -1.79
N LEU A 82 13.88 6.86 -2.19
CA LEU A 82 13.30 5.68 -1.51
C LEU A 82 13.87 5.49 -0.10
N ASP A 83 15.18 5.71 0.05
CA ASP A 83 15.84 5.60 1.35
C ASP A 83 15.40 6.74 2.28
N ALA A 84 15.27 7.96 1.76
CA ALA A 84 14.71 9.08 2.50
C ALA A 84 13.25 8.82 2.92
N PHE A 85 12.42 8.29 2.00
CA PHE A 85 11.05 7.89 2.31
C PHE A 85 11.01 6.82 3.41
N THR A 86 11.82 5.77 3.28
CA THR A 86 11.89 4.67 4.25
C THR A 86 12.34 5.17 5.63
N ALA A 87 13.32 6.08 5.68
CA ALA A 87 13.76 6.68 6.93
C ALA A 87 12.66 7.52 7.60
N ALA A 88 11.95 8.35 6.81
CA ALA A 88 10.82 9.13 7.30
C ALA A 88 9.66 8.24 7.78
N TYR A 89 9.35 7.16 7.03
CA TYR A 89 8.38 6.16 7.42
C TYR A 89 8.73 5.51 8.77
N ASN A 90 9.99 5.08 8.95
CA ASN A 90 10.43 4.45 10.19
C ASN A 90 10.35 5.42 11.37
N ALA A 91 10.72 6.70 11.18
CA ALA A 91 10.60 7.72 12.22
C ALA A 91 9.13 8.02 12.58
N ALA A 92 8.22 8.02 11.59
CA ALA A 92 6.80 8.28 11.82
C ALA A 92 6.03 7.08 12.40
N THR A 93 6.59 5.87 12.31
CA THR A 93 5.97 4.63 12.81
C THR A 93 6.69 4.03 14.01
N SER A 94 7.84 4.58 14.42
CA SER A 94 8.53 4.14 15.63
C SER A 94 7.68 4.38 16.88
N GLY A 95 7.46 3.35 17.68
CA GLY A 95 6.69 3.42 18.93
C GLY A 95 5.23 2.99 18.83
N PHE A 96 4.80 2.50 17.66
CA PHE A 96 3.57 1.73 17.48
C PHE A 96 3.87 0.25 17.25
#